data_AF-B6VW88-F1
#
_entry.id   AF-B6VW88-F1
#
_cell.length_a   1.000
_cell.length_b   1.000
_cell.length_c   1.000
_cell.angle_alpha   90.00
_cell.angle_beta   90.00
_cell.angle_gamma   90.00
#
_symmetry.space_group_name_H-M   'P 1'
#
loop_
_entity.id
_entity.type
_entity.pdbx_description
1 polymer ?
#
loop_
_entity_poly.entity_id
_entity_poly.type
_entity_poly.pdbx_seq_one_letter_code
_entity_poly.pdbx_strand_id
1 'polypeptide(L)'
;MAKEGEEAPFPVFGYQEERPSSWKSVENMWISGYFAHGYADDMICVESIDTIHKMIHTGQHTVYGFMTGAPWRQWFALNLLEEEETEPH
;
A
#
# COMPACT_ATOMS: atom_id res chain seq x y z
N MET A 1 15.76 27.36 -4.69
CA MET A 1 14.39 27.92 -4.75
C MET A 1 13.54 26.87 -5.45
N ALA A 2 12.77 26.08 -4.70
CA ALA A 2 11.83 25.12 -5.27
C ALA A 2 10.60 25.90 -5.75
N LYS A 3 10.09 25.58 -6.94
CA LYS A 3 8.90 26.23 -7.52
C LYS A 3 7.68 25.88 -6.67
N GLU A 4 6.99 26.90 -6.18
CA GLU A 4 5.65 26.78 -5.59
C GLU A 4 4.68 26.22 -6.64
N GLY A 5 4.05 25.09 -6.35
CA GLY A 5 2.91 24.56 -7.11
C GLY A 5 2.96 23.09 -7.55
N GLU A 6 4.05 22.36 -7.31
CA GLU A 6 4.09 20.92 -7.56
C GLU A 6 3.81 20.19 -6.24
N GLU A 7 2.62 19.60 -6.08
CA GLU A 7 2.36 18.68 -4.97
C GLU A 7 3.43 17.59 -4.98
N ALA A 8 4.02 17.31 -3.82
CA ALA A 8 5.03 16.27 -3.72
C ALA A 8 4.40 14.93 -4.19
N PRO A 9 5.12 14.10 -4.96
CA PRO A 9 4.57 12.83 -5.40
C PRO A 9 4.21 11.96 -4.19
N PHE A 10 3.13 11.20 -4.31
CA PHE A 10 2.76 10.24 -3.29
C PHE A 10 3.85 9.17 -3.10
N PRO A 11 4.04 8.68 -1.86
CA PRO A 11 5.04 7.65 -1.59
C PRO A 11 4.68 6.34 -2.30
N VAL A 12 5.70 5.57 -2.68
CA VAL A 12 5.52 4.28 -3.35
C VAL A 12 6.04 3.17 -2.45
N PHE A 13 5.27 2.10 -2.31
CA PHE A 13 5.60 0.95 -1.48
C PHE A 13 6.06 -0.23 -2.34
N GLY A 14 7.29 -0.71 -2.14
CA GLY A 14 7.79 -1.92 -2.79
C GLY A 14 7.41 -3.17 -2.00
N TYR A 15 6.95 -4.21 -2.70
CA TYR A 15 6.59 -5.50 -2.10
C TYR A 15 7.43 -6.64 -2.69
N GLN A 16 7.51 -7.78 -2.00
CA GLN A 16 8.28 -8.95 -2.46
C GLN A 16 7.40 -10.17 -2.71
N GLU A 17 6.25 -10.21 -2.06
CA GLU A 17 5.26 -11.27 -2.10
C GLU A 17 4.65 -11.41 -3.51
N GLU A 18 4.19 -12.61 -3.85
CA GLU A 18 3.54 -12.85 -5.15
C GLU A 18 2.05 -12.49 -5.13
N ARG A 19 1.43 -12.45 -3.95
CA ARG A 19 0.00 -12.16 -3.77
C ARG A 19 -0.42 -10.83 -4.41
N PRO A 20 0.29 -9.70 -4.23
CA PRO A 20 -0.14 -8.44 -4.82
C PRO A 20 -0.08 -8.43 -6.35
N SER A 21 0.78 -9.25 -6.95
CA SER A 21 0.85 -9.42 -8.40
C SER A 21 -0.32 -10.22 -8.99
N SER A 22 -1.12 -10.88 -8.15
CA SER A 22 -2.25 -11.70 -8.59
C SER A 22 -3.61 -10.98 -8.52
N TRP A 23 -3.67 -9.80 -7.90
CA TRP A 23 -4.91 -9.04 -7.72
C TRP A 23 -5.42 -8.47 -9.04
N LYS A 24 -6.68 -8.77 -9.37
CA LYS A 24 -7.29 -8.33 -10.63
C LYS A 24 -7.86 -6.92 -10.58
N SER A 25 -8.26 -6.45 -9.40
CA SER A 25 -8.77 -5.10 -9.18
C SER A 25 -8.19 -4.51 -7.90
N VAL A 26 -7.89 -3.22 -7.96
CA VAL A 26 -7.41 -2.40 -6.84
C VAL A 26 -8.40 -1.27 -6.53
N GLU A 27 -9.58 -1.29 -7.15
CA GLU A 27 -10.63 -0.32 -6.90
C GLU A 27 -11.05 -0.36 -5.43
N ASN A 28 -10.97 0.79 -4.74
CA ASN A 28 -11.25 0.93 -3.30
C ASN A 28 -10.36 0.08 -2.38
N MET A 29 -9.19 -0.37 -2.87
CA MET A 29 -8.28 -1.19 -2.09
C MET A 29 -7.43 -0.34 -1.12
N TRP A 30 -7.15 -0.91 0.05
CA TRP A 30 -6.28 -0.30 1.05
C TRP A 30 -5.18 -1.28 1.45
N ILE A 31 -4.02 -0.75 1.86
CA ILE A 31 -3.00 -1.52 2.58
C ILE A 31 -2.93 -1.01 4.01
N SER A 32 -2.81 -1.92 4.97
CA SER A 32 -2.62 -1.58 6.38
C SER A 32 -1.45 -2.34 6.95
N GLY A 33 -0.69 -1.71 7.85
CA GLY A 33 0.47 -2.36 8.46
C GLY A 33 1.47 -1.43 9.11
N TYR A 34 2.55 -2.03 9.60
CA TYR A 34 3.65 -1.34 10.28
C TYR A 34 4.75 -0.98 9.28
N PHE A 35 4.62 0.19 8.64
CA PHE A 35 5.48 0.59 7.51
C PHE A 35 6.78 1.31 7.92
N ALA A 36 6.72 2.16 8.94
CA ALA A 36 7.87 2.93 9.42
C ALA A 36 8.31 2.44 10.80
N HIS A 37 7.52 2.78 11.82
CA HIS A 37 7.78 2.44 13.19
C HIS A 37 6.90 1.25 13.60
N GLY A 38 7.49 0.21 14.21
CA GLY A 38 6.80 -1.04 14.55
C GLY A 38 5.66 -0.93 15.57
N TYR A 39 5.26 0.28 15.94
CA TYR A 39 4.15 0.58 16.85
C TYR A 39 3.02 1.37 16.18
N ALA A 40 3.22 1.87 14.97
CA ALA A 40 2.23 2.67 14.24
C ALA A 40 1.74 1.86 13.04
N ASP A 41 0.46 1.51 13.07
CA ASP A 41 -0.23 1.03 11.87
C ASP A 41 -0.71 2.25 11.06
N ASP A 42 -0.47 2.22 9.76
CA ASP A 42 -1.09 3.17 8.83
C ASP A 42 -2.09 2.41 7.96
N MET A 43 -3.18 3.09 7.57
CA MET A 43 -4.12 2.60 6.55
C MET A 43 -4.00 3.49 5.33
N ILE A 44 -3.64 2.89 4.19
CA ILE A 44 -3.19 3.63 3.01
C ILE A 44 -4.00 3.21 1.79
N CYS A 45 -4.73 4.16 1.21
CA CYS A 45 -5.46 3.94 -0.04
C CYS A 45 -4.48 3.65 -1.18
N VAL A 46 -4.78 2.62 -1.97
CA VAL A 46 -4.00 2.25 -3.14
C VAL A 46 -4.64 2.82 -4.40
N GLU A 47 -3.83 3.53 -5.18
CA GLU A 47 -4.24 4.08 -6.47
C GLU A 47 -3.98 3.08 -7.60
N SER A 48 -2.81 2.44 -7.59
CA SER A 48 -2.45 1.42 -8.60
C SER A 48 -1.33 0.51 -8.12
N ILE A 49 -1.17 -0.62 -8.81
CA ILE A 49 -0.08 -1.58 -8.56
C ILE A 49 0.66 -1.84 -9.87
N ASP A 50 1.97 -1.63 -9.84
CA ASP A 50 2.90 -2.07 -10.87
C ASP A 50 3.40 -3.48 -10.53
N THR A 51 2.81 -4.48 -11.16
CA THR A 51 3.14 -5.89 -10.92
C THR A 51 4.46 -6.32 -11.59
N ILE A 52 4.98 -5.52 -12.52
CA ILE A 52 6.26 -5.78 -13.21
C ILE A 52 7.41 -5.37 -12.30
N HIS A 53 7.33 -4.17 -11.71
CA HIS A 53 8.34 -3.62 -10.82
C HIS A 53 8.10 -3.93 -9.33
N LYS A 54 6.98 -4.60 -9.02
CA LYS A 54 6.52 -4.93 -7.65
C LYS A 54 6.37 -3.69 -6.77
N MET A 55 5.61 -2.71 -7.25
CA MET A 55 5.39 -1.43 -6.58
C MET A 55 3.89 -1.14 -6.40
N ILE A 56 3.51 -0.61 -5.24
CA ILE A 56 2.17 -0.10 -4.93
C ILE A 56 2.24 1.43 -4.88
N HIS A 57 1.47 2.08 -5.72
CA HIS A 57 1.31 3.53 -5.74
C HIS A 57 0.18 3.92 -4.80
N THR A 58 0.48 4.78 -3.83
CA THR A 58 -0.52 5.24 -2.87
C THR A 58 -1.29 6.42 -3.43
N GLY A 59 -2.60 6.48 -3.16
CA GLY A 59 -3.44 7.63 -3.51
C GLY A 59 -3.42 8.75 -2.45
N GLN A 60 -2.56 8.64 -1.44
CA GLN A 60 -2.42 9.62 -0.37
C GLN A 60 -1.00 9.64 0.21
N HIS A 61 -0.66 10.75 0.88
CA HIS A 61 0.54 10.84 1.71
C HIS A 61 0.39 9.97 2.97
N THR A 62 1.52 9.43 3.44
CA THR A 62 1.59 8.68 4.69
C THR A 62 2.18 9.56 5.79
N VAL A 63 1.81 9.30 7.04
CA VAL A 63 2.27 10.10 8.18
C VAL A 63 3.76 9.89 8.44
N TYR A 64 4.26 8.66 8.26
CA TYR A 64 5.63 8.28 8.61
C TYR A 64 6.47 7.78 7.43
N GLY A 65 5.89 7.59 6.25
CA GLY A 65 6.61 7.03 5.10
C GLY A 65 6.76 5.51 5.14
N PHE A 66 7.38 4.98 4.08
CA PHE A 66 7.79 3.58 4.01
C PHE A 66 9.28 3.47 4.33
N MET A 67 9.64 2.67 5.33
CA MET A 67 11.04 2.39 5.64
C MET A 67 11.41 0.96 5.20
N THR A 68 12.71 0.63 5.10
CA THR A 68 13.23 -0.73 4.78
C THR A 68 14.06 -1.32 5.95
N GLY A 69 14.33 -2.63 5.95
CA GLY A 69 15.31 -3.28 6.84
C GLY A 69 14.85 -3.76 8.23
N ALA A 70 13.56 -3.65 8.60
CA ALA A 70 13.06 -4.10 9.89
C ALA A 70 12.30 -5.45 9.81
N PRO A 71 12.54 -6.42 10.71
CA PRO A 71 11.95 -7.76 10.65
C PRO A 71 10.49 -7.83 11.09
N TRP A 72 9.98 -6.82 11.80
CA TRP A 72 8.60 -6.76 12.30
C TRP A 72 7.62 -6.11 11.31
N ARG A 73 8.05 -5.80 10.08
CA ARG A 73 7.15 -5.21 9.09
C ARG A 73 6.18 -6.26 8.61
N GLN A 74 4.93 -6.06 8.97
CA GLN A 74 3.79 -6.83 8.53
C GLN A 74 2.78 -5.86 7.94
N TRP A 75 2.20 -6.25 6.82
CA TRP A 75 1.17 -5.50 6.14
C TRP A 75 0.18 -6.47 5.51
N PHE A 76 -1.04 -5.99 5.29
CA PHE A 76 -2.13 -6.74 4.67
C PHE A 76 -2.95 -5.83 3.78
N ALA A 77 -3.58 -6.42 2.76
CA ALA A 77 -4.53 -5.72 1.90
C ALA A 77 -5.95 -5.82 2.48
N LEU A 78 -6.74 -4.80 2.23
CA LEU A 78 -8.13 -4.65 2.65
C LEU A 78 -8.98 -4.23 1.45
N ASN A 79 -10.28 -4.56 1.50
CA ASN A 79 -11.26 -4.28 0.44
C ASN A 79 -10.85 -4.82 -0.93
N LEU A 80 -10.18 -5.98 -0.95
CA LEU A 80 -10.01 -6.73 -2.17
C LEU A 80 -11.35 -7.40 -2.48
N LEU A 81 -12.04 -7.02 -3.57
CA LEU A 81 -13.32 -7.61 -3.93
C LEU A 81 -13.25 -9.15 -4.10
N GLU A 82 -12.05 -9.67 -4.41
CA GLU A 82 -11.76 -11.12 -4.50
C GLU A 82 -11.65 -11.82 -3.12
N GLU A 83 -11.60 -11.09 -2.00
CA GLU A 83 -11.56 -11.63 -0.63
C GLU A 83 -12.89 -11.50 0.13
N GLU A 84 -13.91 -10.84 -0.45
CA GLU A 84 -15.24 -10.64 0.16
C GLU A 84 -16.31 -11.68 -0.23
N GLU A 85 -15.94 -12.88 -0.68
CA GLU A 85 -16.93 -13.93 -1.03
C GLU A 85 -16.68 -15.26 -0.27
N THR A 86 -16.75 -15.22 1.05
CA THR A 86 -17.05 -16.41 1.88
C THR A 86 -17.75 -16.02 3.18
N GLU A 87 -18.99 -15.50 3.12
CA GLU A 87 -19.92 -15.59 4.26
C GLU A 87 -21.25 -16.15 3.73
N PRO A 88 -21.64 -17.40 4.08
CA PRO A 88 -22.93 -17.94 3.69
C PRO A 88 -24.05 -17.26 4.50
N HIS A 89 -25.04 -16.72 3.80
CA HIS A 89 -26.34 -16.34 4.38
C HIS A 89 -27.14 -17.55 4.83
#